data_AF-A0A363MV11-F1
#
_entry.id   AF-A0A363MV11-F1
#
_cell.length_a   1.000
_cell.length_b   1.000
_cell.length_c   1.000
_cell.angle_alpha   90.00
_cell.angle_beta   90.00
_cell.angle_gamma   90.00
#
_symmetry.space_group_name_H-M   'P 1'
#
loop_
_entity.id
_entity.type
_entity.pdbx_description
1 polymer ?
#
loop_
_entity_poly.entity_id
_entity_poly.type
_entity_poly.pdbx_seq_one_letter_code
_entity_poly.pdbx_strand_id
1 'polypeptide(L)'
;MKKYLTPINIIFVLWGLILQAVSWFYPDYTRYYLYISIIVIIPFAIVSFIKQKEKDRIEGTKEFQASIYRMLFMAVILGIMYFVTYQNHI
;
A
#
# COMPACT_ATOMS: atom_id res chain seq x y z
N MET A 1 7.50 -7.98 -20.73
CA MET A 1 6.10 -8.08 -20.26
C MET A 1 5.88 -9.05 -19.09
N LYS A 2 6.63 -10.14 -18.90
CA LYS A 2 6.40 -11.10 -17.77
C LYS A 2 6.79 -10.61 -16.37
N LYS A 3 7.53 -9.50 -16.22
CA LYS A 3 8.08 -9.02 -14.94
C LYS A 3 7.04 -8.35 -14.02
N TYR A 4 5.87 -7.99 -14.54
CA TYR A 4 4.79 -7.35 -13.77
C TYR A 4 3.82 -8.36 -13.13
N LEU A 5 3.82 -9.61 -13.59
CA LEU A 5 3.05 -10.73 -13.03
C LEU A 5 3.85 -11.38 -11.88
N THR A 6 4.22 -10.59 -10.88
CA THR A 6 4.72 -11.17 -9.63
C THR A 6 3.53 -11.65 -8.80
N PRO A 7 3.67 -12.73 -8.01
CA PRO A 7 2.61 -13.20 -7.14
C PRO A 7 2.05 -12.10 -6.21
N ILE A 8 2.94 -11.22 -5.75
CA ILE A 8 2.59 -10.08 -4.90
C ILE A 8 1.67 -9.10 -5.64
N ASN A 9 1.98 -8.75 -6.90
CA ASN A 9 1.13 -7.85 -7.68
C ASN A 9 -0.25 -8.46 -7.94
N ILE A 10 -0.32 -9.77 -8.20
CA ILE A 10 -1.59 -10.49 -8.38
C ILE A 10 -2.43 -10.44 -7.11
N ILE A 11 -1.80 -10.66 -5.95
CA ILE A 11 -2.47 -10.55 -4.64
C ILE A 11 -3.06 -9.15 -4.46
N PHE A 12 -2.30 -8.09 -4.71
CA PHE A 12 -2.79 -6.72 -4.59
C PHE A 12 -3.95 -6.41 -5.54
N VAL A 13 -3.90 -6.88 -6.78
CA VAL A 13 -4.99 -6.70 -7.76
C VAL A 13 -6.25 -7.42 -7.28
N LEU A 14 -6.13 -8.68 -6.83
CA LEU A 14 -7.26 -9.43 -6.28
C LEU A 14 -7.83 -8.76 -5.04
N TRP A 15 -6.98 -8.24 -4.16
CA TRP A 15 -7.40 -7.49 -2.97
C TRP A 15 -8.25 -6.26 -3.34
N GLY A 16 -7.82 -5.50 -4.35
CA GLY A 16 -8.58 -4.35 -4.86
C GLY A 16 -9.92 -4.75 -5.49
N LEU A 17 -9.98 -5.88 -6.20
CA LEU A 17 -11.24 -6.40 -6.77
C LEU A 17 -12.21 -6.86 -5.68
N ILE A 18 -11.70 -7.50 -4.61
CA ILE A 18 -12.52 -7.88 -3.46
C ILE A 18 -13.06 -6.63 -2.77
N LEU A 19 -12.25 -5.58 -2.59
CA LEU A 19 -12.73 -4.31 -2.05
C LEU A 19 -13.91 -3.77 -2.86
N GLN A 20 -13.80 -3.74 -4.19
CA GLN A 20 -14.87 -3.27 -5.07
C GLN A 20 -16.14 -4.13 -4.93
N ALA A 21 -16.00 -5.45 -4.90
CA ALA A 21 -17.13 -6.36 -4.70
C ALA A 21 -17.79 -6.13 -3.32
N VAL A 22 -17.01 -6.01 -2.24
CA VAL A 22 -17.53 -5.73 -0.90
C VAL A 22 -18.22 -4.37 -0.87
N SER A 23 -17.66 -3.34 -1.50
CA SER A 23 -18.27 -2.02 -1.57
C SER A 23 -19.61 -2.02 -2.30
N TRP A 24 -19.74 -2.83 -3.36
CA TRP A 24 -20.98 -2.90 -4.14
C TRP A 24 -22.05 -3.75 -3.45
N PHE A 25 -21.69 -4.96 -3.01
CA PHE A 25 -22.66 -5.93 -2.49
C PHE A 25 -22.90 -5.80 -0.98
N TYR A 26 -21.94 -5.25 -0.23
CA TYR A 26 -21.94 -5.20 1.23
C TYR A 26 -21.38 -3.85 1.74
N PRO A 27 -22.01 -2.71 1.38
CA PRO A 27 -21.46 -1.37 1.63
C PRO A 27 -21.14 -1.13 3.11
N ASP A 28 -21.98 -1.62 4.03
CA ASP A 28 -21.77 -1.51 5.48
C ASP A 28 -20.50 -2.22 5.98
N TYR A 29 -20.06 -3.26 5.26
CA TYR A 29 -18.87 -4.04 5.59
C TYR A 29 -17.58 -3.48 4.98
N THR A 30 -17.68 -2.51 4.07
CA THR A 30 -16.52 -1.89 3.41
C THR A 30 -15.52 -1.35 4.43
N ARG A 31 -16.01 -0.67 5.48
CA ARG A 31 -15.15 -0.09 6.51
C ARG A 31 -14.38 -1.17 7.27
N TYR A 32 -15.06 -2.24 7.66
CA TYR A 32 -14.42 -3.36 8.36
C TYR A 32 -13.39 -4.06 7.47
N TYR A 33 -13.68 -4.24 6.19
CA TYR A 33 -12.73 -4.79 5.22
C TYR A 33 -11.46 -3.93 5.10
N LEU A 34 -11.62 -2.61 5.06
CA LEU A 34 -10.49 -1.68 5.03
C LEU A 34 -9.67 -1.75 6.34
N TYR A 35 -10.31 -1.82 7.50
CA TYR A 35 -9.60 -1.96 8.78
C TYR A 35 -8.80 -3.26 8.86
N ILE A 36 -9.37 -4.38 8.42
CA ILE A 36 -8.66 -5.66 8.35
C ILE A 36 -7.49 -5.56 7.38
N SER A 37 -7.68 -4.90 6.23
CA SER A 37 -6.62 -4.71 5.24
C SER A 37 -5.43 -3.94 5.83
N ILE A 38 -5.69 -2.91 6.65
CA ILE A 38 -4.63 -2.17 7.36
C ILE A 38 -3.87 -3.09 8.32
N ILE A 39 -4.59 -3.91 9.10
CA ILE A 39 -4.01 -4.85 10.06
C ILE A 39 -3.12 -5.89 9.37
N VAL A 40 -3.44 -6.29 8.14
CA VAL A 40 -2.63 -7.26 7.38
C VAL A 40 -1.44 -6.59 6.70
N ILE A 41 -1.63 -5.41 6.10
CA ILE A 41 -0.60 -4.73 5.31
C ILE A 41 0.52 -4.18 6.20
N ILE A 42 0.20 -3.62 7.37
CA ILE A 42 1.21 -2.99 8.25
C ILE A 42 2.29 -3.99 8.70
N PRO A 43 1.96 -5.16 9.28
CA PRO A 43 2.95 -6.15 9.69
C PRO A 43 3.78 -6.66 8.51
N PHE A 44 3.14 -6.90 7.37
CA PHE A 44 3.83 -7.36 6.16
C PHE A 44 4.86 -6.32 5.68
N ALA A 45 4.47 -5.05 5.64
CA ALA A 45 5.37 -3.95 5.28
C ALA A 45 6.54 -3.82 6.27
N ILE A 46 6.30 -3.93 7.57
CA ILE A 46 7.35 -3.89 8.61
C ILE A 46 8.37 -5.01 8.38
N VAL A 47 7.92 -6.25 8.18
CA VAL A 47 8.83 -7.38 7.93
C VAL A 47 9.62 -7.18 6.63
N SER A 48 8.98 -6.65 5.58
CA SER A 48 9.65 -6.33 4.32
C SER A 48 10.75 -5.28 4.52
N PHE A 49 10.49 -4.23 5.29
CA PHE A 49 11.47 -3.19 5.60
C PHE A 49 12.64 -3.68 6.44
N ILE A 50 12.39 -4.54 7.42
CA ILE A 50 13.46 -5.17 8.21
C ILE A 50 14.40 -5.95 7.28
N LYS A 51 13.84 -6.78 6.38
CA LYS A 51 14.64 -7.53 5.40
C LYS A 51 15.38 -6.62 4.42
N GLN A 52 14.76 -5.52 3.98
CA GLN A 52 15.39 -4.57 3.05
C GLN A 52 16.56 -3.83 3.71
N LYS A 53 16.42 -3.41 4.97
CA LYS A 53 17.50 -2.79 5.75
C LYS A 53 18.69 -3.73 5.95
N GLU A 54 18.42 -5.01 6.22
CA GLU A 54 19.48 -6.02 6.38
C GLU A 54 20.23 -6.26 5.06
N LYS A 55 19.50 -6.36 3.94
CA LYS A 55 20.10 -6.49 2.60
C LYS A 55 20.95 -5.29 2.22
N ASP A 56 20.46 -4.07 2.44
CA ASP A 56 21.22 -2.84 2.19
C ASP A 56 22.54 -2.81 2.98
N ARG A 57 22.56 -3.34 4.21
CA ARG A 57 23.78 -3.43 5.02
C ARG A 57 24.81 -4.38 4.41
N ILE A 58 24.36 -5.46 3.78
CA ILE A 58 25.23 -6.52 3.22
C ILE A 58 25.69 -6.14 1.81
N GLU A 59 24.77 -5.64 0.97
CA GLU A 59 25.01 -5.39 -0.45
C GLU A 59 25.47 -3.94 -0.73
N GLY A 60 25.46 -3.06 0.28
CA GLY A 60 25.85 -1.65 0.14
C GLY A 60 24.87 -0.80 -0.67
N THR A 61 23.65 -1.30 -0.89
CA THR A 61 22.58 -0.62 -1.61
C THR A 61 21.87 0.41 -0.72
N LYS A 62 21.06 1.30 -1.33
CA LYS A 62 20.26 2.33 -0.63
C LYS A 62 18.76 2.16 -0.85
N GLU A 63 18.30 0.93 -1.08
CA GLU A 63 16.92 0.63 -1.46
C GLU A 63 15.93 0.93 -0.31
N PHE A 64 16.33 0.72 0.94
CA PHE A 64 15.57 1.08 2.13
C PHE A 64 15.36 2.60 2.22
N GLN A 65 16.42 3.40 2.02
CA GLN A 65 16.31 4.86 2.01
C GLN A 65 15.42 5.33 0.85
N ALA A 66 15.57 4.73 -0.33
CA ALA A 66 14.72 5.01 -1.48
C ALA A 66 13.25 4.66 -1.21
N SER A 67 12.96 3.53 -0.57
CA SER A 67 11.61 3.13 -0.14
C SER A 67 11.00 4.16 0.82
N ILE A 68 11.76 4.67 1.80
CA ILE A 68 11.30 5.72 2.72
C ILE A 68 10.94 6.99 1.97
N TYR A 69 11.81 7.46 1.06
CA TYR A 69 11.51 8.65 0.28
C TYR A 69 10.26 8.49 -0.59
N ARG A 70 10.07 7.32 -1.23
CA ARG A 70 8.86 7.05 -2.02
C ARG A 70 7.60 7.06 -1.14
N MET A 71 7.66 6.50 0.08
CA MET A 71 6.54 6.55 1.01
C MET A 71 6.22 7.97 1.49
N LEU A 72 7.25 8.76 1.86
CA LEU A 72 7.07 10.15 2.26
C LEU A 72 6.48 10.98 1.12
N PHE A 73 6.99 10.80 -0.11
CA PHE A 73 6.46 11.45 -1.30
C PHE A 73 4.99 11.09 -1.53
N MET A 74 4.64 9.81 -1.41
CA MET A 74 3.25 9.37 -1.52
C MET A 74 2.36 9.95 -0.42
N ALA A 75 2.85 10.04 0.81
CA ALA A 75 2.12 10.66 1.92
C ALA A 75 1.83 12.14 1.66
N VAL A 76 2.80 12.88 1.10
CA VAL A 76 2.61 14.28 0.69
C VAL A 76 1.55 14.38 -0.40
N ILE A 77 1.62 13.54 -1.44
CA ILE A 77 0.61 13.51 -2.52
C ILE A 77 -0.78 13.22 -1.94
N LEU A 78 -0.90 12.22 -1.06
CA LEU A 78 -2.16 11.88 -0.40
C LEU A 78 -2.68 13.04 0.45
N GLY A 79 -1.81 13.76 1.16
CA GLY A 79 -2.19 14.96 1.92
C GLY A 79 -2.71 16.08 1.01
N ILE A 80 -2.06 16.32 -0.13
CA ILE A 80 -2.51 17.30 -1.12
C ILE A 80 -3.87 16.87 -1.70
N MET A 81 -4.00 15.61 -2.13
CA MET A 81 -5.26 15.09 -2.66
C MET A 81 -6.39 15.19 -1.63
N TYR A 82 -6.12 14.83 -0.37
CA TYR A 82 -7.10 14.96 0.71
C TYR A 82 -7.58 16.41 0.86
N PHE A 83 -6.65 17.37 0.84
CA PHE A 83 -7.00 18.79 0.95
C PHE A 83 -7.80 19.28 -0.26
N VAL A 84 -7.44 18.86 -1.47
CA VAL A 84 -8.18 19.17 -2.70
C VAL A 84 -9.60 18.59 -2.65
N THR A 85 -9.75 17.32 -2.25
CA THR A 85 -11.07 16.67 -2.12
C THR A 85 -11.91 17.34 -1.03
N TYR A 86 -11.31 17.66 0.12
CA TYR A 86 -11.99 18.36 1.22
C TYR A 86 -12.52 19.73 0.80
N GLN A 87 -11.70 20.52 0.10
CA GLN A 87 -12.11 21.85 -0.39
C GLN A 87 -13.21 21.78 -1.46
N ASN A 88 -13.16 20.78 -2.34
CA ASN A 88 -14.12 20.65 -3.43
C ASN A 88 -15.44 19.95 -3.03
N HIS A 89 -15.59 19.51 -1.77
CA HIS A 89 -16.77 18.78 -1.27
C HIS A 89 -17.22 17.63 -2.20
N ILE A 90 -16.26 16.97 -2.87
CA ILE A 90 -16.51 15.74 -3.63
C ILE A 90 -16.41 14.56 -2.67
#